data_AF-A0A839J0D6-F1
#
_entry.id   AF-A0A839J0D6-F1
#
_cell.length_a   1.000
_cell.length_b   1.000
_cell.length_c   1.000
_cell.angle_alpha   90.00
_cell.angle_beta   90.00
_cell.angle_gamma   90.00
#
_symmetry.space_group_name_H-M   'P 1'
#
loop_
_entity.id
_entity.type
_entity.pdbx_description
1 polymer ?
#
loop_
_entity_poly.entity_id
_entity_poly.type
_entity_poly.pdbx_seq_one_letter_code
_entity_poly.pdbx_strand_id
1 'polypeptide(L)'
;RLKTMFQKTFVLTFNRTESVYKLEEKLEAPGQRGGRFTAIMGGAVDGVKYKNVKDKALLNELELFGKLFLVKEDLPKLEWKITGETKQIGGYTCNKATAIKTWKDFDLTALRGQPAREENEENNETVEE
;
A
#
# COMPACT_ATOMS: atom_id res chain seq x y z
N ARG A 1 17.47 10.26 -21.44
CA ARG A 1 16.04 10.36 -21.84
C ARG A 1 15.07 9.58 -20.94
N LEU A 2 15.50 8.62 -20.12
CA LEU A 2 14.64 7.91 -19.14
C LEU A 2 14.39 8.68 -17.82
N LYS A 3 15.26 9.64 -17.48
CA LYS A 3 15.25 10.35 -16.18
C LYS A 3 13.94 11.09 -15.88
N THR A 4 13.28 11.62 -16.90
CA THR A 4 12.04 12.42 -16.75
C THR A 4 10.82 11.56 -16.42
N MET A 5 10.78 10.29 -16.87
CA MET A 5 9.63 9.38 -16.62
C MET A 5 9.56 8.87 -15.17
N PHE A 6 10.66 8.95 -14.40
CA PHE A 6 10.71 8.45 -13.01
C PHE A 6 10.60 9.55 -11.94
N GLN A 7 10.54 10.81 -12.34
CA GLN A 7 10.37 11.93 -11.40
C GLN A 7 8.88 12.20 -11.15
N LYS A 8 8.27 11.34 -10.33
CA LYS A 8 6.90 11.54 -9.81
C LYS A 8 6.93 12.57 -8.68
N THR A 9 6.07 13.58 -8.77
CA THR A 9 5.87 14.56 -7.70
C THR A 9 4.56 14.25 -7.00
N PHE A 10 4.59 14.16 -5.66
CA PHE A 10 3.41 13.94 -4.86
C PHE A 10 3.10 15.17 -4.01
N VAL A 11 1.81 15.43 -3.82
CA VAL A 11 1.32 16.56 -3.02
C VAL A 11 0.57 16.00 -1.81
N LEU A 12 1.02 16.41 -0.62
CA LEU A 12 0.31 16.19 0.63
C LEU A 12 -0.35 17.50 1.06
N THR A 13 -1.67 17.52 1.13
CA THR A 13 -2.45 18.63 1.70
C THR A 13 -3.08 18.15 3.00
N PHE A 14 -2.87 18.87 4.10
CA PHE A 14 -3.34 18.41 5.41
C PHE A 14 -3.81 19.57 6.28
N ASN A 15 -4.70 19.25 7.21
CA ASN A 15 -5.10 20.08 8.33
C ASN A 15 -4.90 19.28 9.63
N ARG A 16 -5.49 19.74 10.74
CA ARG A 16 -5.32 19.10 12.06
C ARG A 16 -5.91 17.68 12.14
N THR A 17 -6.93 17.37 11.36
CA THR A 17 -7.72 16.13 11.47
C THR A 17 -7.67 15.27 10.21
N GLU A 18 -7.47 15.87 9.05
CA GLU A 18 -7.59 15.25 7.75
C GLU A 18 -6.38 15.54 6.88
N SER A 19 -6.06 14.62 5.98
CA SER A 19 -5.01 14.78 4.99
C SER A 19 -5.35 14.05 3.69
N VAL A 20 -4.97 14.65 2.57
CA VAL A 20 -5.08 14.10 1.22
C VAL A 20 -3.68 14.03 0.61
N TYR A 21 -3.33 12.86 0.09
CA TYR A 21 -2.09 12.61 -0.61
C TYR A 21 -2.39 12.13 -2.04
N LYS A 22 -1.81 12.78 -3.04
CA LYS A 22 -2.04 12.43 -4.45
C LYS A 22 -0.81 12.70 -5.31
N LEU A 23 -0.74 12.00 -6.44
CA LEU A 23 0.23 12.30 -7.49
C LEU A 23 -0.17 13.62 -8.20
N GLU A 24 0.80 14.48 -8.47
CA GLU A 24 0.59 15.66 -9.30
C GLU A 24 0.58 15.24 -10.78
N GLU A 25 -0.60 15.31 -11.41
CA GLU A 25 -0.75 15.01 -12.83
C GLU A 25 -0.12 16.12 -13.68
N LYS A 26 0.94 15.77 -14.41
CA LYS A 26 1.53 16.65 -15.43
C LYS A 26 0.85 16.33 -16.76
N LEU A 27 0.18 17.33 -17.34
CA LEU A 27 -0.33 17.26 -18.71
C LEU A 27 0.87 17.07 -19.66
N GLU A 28 0.94 15.92 -20.34
CA GLU A 28 1.89 15.73 -21.44
C GLU A 28 1.53 16.65 -22.60
N ALA A 29 2.54 17.21 -23.27
CA ALA A 29 2.33 18.08 -24.43
C ALA A 29 1.62 17.31 -25.57
N PRO A 30 0.72 17.96 -26.32
CA PRO A 30 0.01 17.32 -27.42
C PRO A 30 1.00 16.83 -28.49
N GLY A 31 1.04 15.52 -28.73
CA GLY A 31 1.87 14.90 -29.79
C GLY A 31 2.68 13.68 -29.36
N GLN A 32 2.78 13.37 -28.07
CA GLN A 32 3.53 12.21 -27.59
C GLN A 32 2.63 10.96 -27.58
N ARG A 33 2.76 10.12 -28.62
CA ARG A 33 2.13 8.77 -28.73
C ARG A 33 2.71 7.79 -27.68
N GLY A 34 2.65 8.15 -26.41
CA GLY A 34 3.22 7.38 -25.28
C GLY A 34 2.27 7.16 -24.10
N GLY A 35 1.17 7.94 -23.99
CA GLY A 35 0.31 7.95 -22.81
C GLY A 35 -0.29 6.60 -22.40
N ARG A 36 -0.56 5.71 -23.37
CA ARG A 36 -1.06 4.35 -23.07
C ARG A 36 0.01 3.40 -22.54
N PHE A 37 1.26 3.54 -22.99
CA PHE A 37 2.35 2.65 -22.58
C PHE A 37 2.87 2.99 -21.17
N THR A 38 2.85 4.28 -20.81
CA THR A 38 3.20 4.77 -19.47
C THR A 38 2.18 4.35 -18.41
N ALA A 39 0.89 4.27 -18.77
CA ALA A 39 -0.17 3.78 -17.88
C ALA A 39 -0.06 2.27 -17.63
N ILE A 40 0.32 1.47 -18.66
CA ILE A 40 0.42 0.01 -18.56
C ILE A 40 1.69 -0.44 -17.81
N MET A 41 2.82 0.25 -17.96
CA MET A 41 4.05 -0.03 -17.21
C MET A 41 4.04 0.51 -15.77
N GLY A 42 2.98 1.25 -15.38
CA GLY A 42 2.88 1.93 -14.10
C GLY A 42 2.35 1.09 -12.94
N GLY A 43 1.91 -0.15 -13.17
CA GLY A 43 1.10 -0.87 -12.18
C GLY A 43 -0.16 -0.06 -11.84
N ALA A 44 -0.94 -0.48 -10.84
CA ALA A 44 -2.07 0.32 -10.37
C ALA A 44 -1.63 1.78 -10.15
N VAL A 45 -2.29 2.73 -10.81
CA VAL A 45 -2.03 4.15 -10.59
C VAL A 45 -2.36 4.39 -9.12
N ASP A 46 -1.33 4.69 -8.32
CA ASP A 46 -1.50 5.02 -6.90
C ASP A 46 -2.37 6.28 -6.85
N GLY A 47 -3.66 6.09 -6.57
CA GLY A 47 -4.67 7.12 -6.62
C GLY A 47 -4.62 8.06 -5.42
N VAL A 48 -5.72 8.78 -5.21
CA VAL A 48 -5.85 9.69 -4.07
C VAL A 48 -5.98 8.89 -2.78
N LYS A 49 -5.17 9.24 -1.77
CA LYS A 49 -5.25 8.69 -0.41
C LYS A 49 -5.78 9.75 0.53
N TYR A 50 -6.90 9.49 1.16
CA TYR A 50 -7.47 10.33 2.20
C TYR A 50 -7.35 9.64 3.56
N LYS A 51 -6.98 10.42 4.58
CA LYS A 51 -6.84 9.95 5.95
C LYS A 51 -7.51 10.94 6.89
N ASN A 52 -8.33 10.42 7.79
CA ASN A 52 -8.95 11.16 8.88
C ASN A 52 -8.61 10.52 10.22
N VAL A 53 -7.94 11.29 11.07
CA VAL A 53 -7.46 10.82 12.39
C VAL A 53 -8.57 10.83 13.43
N LYS A 54 -9.57 11.72 13.30
CA LYS A 54 -10.71 11.82 14.21
C LYS A 54 -11.63 10.62 14.08
N ASP A 55 -11.99 10.30 12.84
CA ASP A 55 -12.90 9.20 12.51
C ASP A 55 -12.15 7.87 12.33
N LYS A 56 -10.80 7.90 12.44
CA LYS A 56 -9.89 6.76 12.22
C LYS A 56 -10.16 6.05 10.89
N ALA A 57 -10.47 6.82 9.85
CA ALA A 57 -10.77 6.32 8.53
C ALA A 57 -9.60 6.54 7.57
N LEU A 58 -9.34 5.55 6.73
CA LEU A 58 -8.38 5.61 5.64
C LEU A 58 -9.12 5.20 4.35
N LEU A 59 -9.08 6.07 3.34
CA LEU A 59 -9.68 5.84 2.05
C LEU A 59 -8.59 5.87 0.98
N ASN A 60 -8.53 4.85 0.14
CA ASN A 60 -7.61 4.77 -0.99
C ASN A 60 -8.40 4.62 -2.28
N GLU A 61 -8.15 5.51 -3.23
CA GLU A 61 -8.62 5.34 -4.60
C GLU A 61 -7.66 4.44 -5.37
N LEU A 62 -8.21 3.43 -6.04
CA LEU A 62 -7.46 2.45 -6.81
C LEU A 62 -8.10 2.29 -8.19
N GLU A 63 -7.36 2.56 -9.26
CA GLU A 63 -7.81 2.27 -10.62
C GLU A 63 -7.33 0.88 -11.05
N LEU A 64 -8.28 0.00 -11.33
CA LEU A 64 -8.03 -1.36 -11.83
C LEU A 64 -8.84 -1.59 -13.11
N PHE A 65 -8.15 -1.92 -14.21
CA PHE A 65 -8.77 -2.28 -15.49
C PHE A 65 -9.77 -1.24 -16.02
N GLY A 66 -9.48 0.05 -15.84
CA GLY A 66 -10.34 1.16 -16.27
C GLY A 66 -11.58 1.36 -15.39
N LYS A 67 -11.63 0.72 -14.21
CA LYS A 67 -12.63 0.97 -13.17
C LYS A 67 -11.95 1.58 -11.95
N LEU A 68 -12.62 2.55 -11.35
CA LEU A 68 -12.19 3.19 -10.12
C LEU A 68 -12.85 2.49 -8.92
N PHE A 69 -12.04 2.15 -7.93
CA PHE A 69 -12.47 1.56 -6.67
C PHE A 69 -12.08 2.48 -5.52
N LEU A 70 -12.98 2.62 -4.55
CA LEU A 70 -12.70 3.28 -3.28
C LEU A 70 -12.56 2.22 -2.19
N VAL A 71 -11.34 1.99 -1.72
CA VAL A 71 -11.05 1.06 -0.64
C VAL A 71 -11.11 1.81 0.68
N LYS A 72 -12.00 1.39 1.58
CA LYS A 72 -12.11 1.93 2.94
C LYS A 72 -11.51 0.97 3.94
N GLU A 73 -10.61 1.48 4.76
CA GLU A 73 -9.95 0.76 5.84
C GLU A 73 -9.97 1.59 7.13
N ASP A 74 -9.83 0.89 8.25
CA ASP A 74 -9.62 1.55 9.53
C ASP A 74 -8.15 1.96 9.70
N LEU A 75 -7.92 3.12 10.31
CA LEU A 75 -6.58 3.64 10.54
C LEU A 75 -5.86 2.80 11.61
N PRO A 76 -4.80 2.05 11.27
CA PRO A 76 -4.09 1.22 12.24
C PRO A 76 -3.38 2.09 13.27
N LYS A 77 -3.47 1.69 14.54
CA LYS A 77 -2.65 2.28 15.60
C LYS A 77 -1.22 1.74 15.47
N LEU A 78 -0.26 2.64 15.31
CA LEU A 78 1.16 2.33 15.27
C LEU A 78 1.83 2.81 16.55
N GLU A 79 2.61 1.93 17.18
CA GLU A 79 3.45 2.27 18.32
C GLU A 79 4.75 2.91 17.84
N TRP A 80 4.75 4.24 17.76
CA TRP A 80 5.92 5.00 17.35
C TRP A 80 6.94 5.13 18.49
N LYS A 81 8.19 4.77 18.22
CA LYS A 81 9.35 5.03 19.06
C LYS A 81 10.07 6.26 18.52
N ILE A 82 10.02 7.37 19.25
CA ILE A 82 10.77 8.58 18.92
C ILE A 82 12.26 8.31 19.20
N THR A 83 13.14 8.63 18.25
CA THR A 83 14.59 8.55 18.44
C THR A 83 15.16 9.95 18.74
N GLY A 84 16.39 10.03 19.25
CA GLY A 84 17.03 11.30 19.58
C GLY A 84 17.57 12.09 18.38
N GLU A 85 17.37 11.62 17.15
CA GLU A 85 17.87 12.28 15.95
C GLU A 85 16.91 13.40 15.50
N THR A 86 17.45 14.61 15.36
CA THR A 86 16.68 15.79 14.94
C THR A 86 17.30 16.40 13.68
N LYS A 87 16.46 16.91 12.77
CA LYS A 87 16.92 17.59 11.55
C LYS A 87 16.00 18.76 11.19
N GLN A 88 16.56 19.84 10.64
CA GLN A 88 15.78 20.93 10.07
C GLN A 88 15.41 20.62 8.62
N ILE A 89 14.11 20.68 8.29
CA ILE A 89 13.60 20.48 6.92
C ILE A 89 12.61 21.60 6.61
N GLY A 90 12.88 22.39 5.58
CA GLY A 90 11.99 23.50 5.17
C GLY A 90 11.74 24.54 6.26
N GLY A 91 12.66 24.72 7.21
CA GLY A 91 12.53 25.64 8.35
C GLY A 91 11.83 25.06 9.59
N TYR A 92 11.47 23.78 9.56
CA TYR A 92 10.83 23.08 10.69
C TYR A 92 11.77 22.05 11.32
N THR A 93 11.75 21.98 12.66
CA THR A 93 12.44 20.95 13.42
C THR A 93 11.69 19.62 13.30
N CYS A 94 12.31 18.63 12.66
CA CYS A 94 11.77 17.29 12.49
C CYS A 94 12.52 16.29 13.38
N ASN A 95 11.77 15.44 14.09
CA ASN A 95 12.32 14.35 14.89
C ASN A 95 12.12 13.02 14.17
N LYS A 96 13.12 12.14 14.22
CA LYS A 96 13.01 10.80 13.66
C LYS A 96 12.19 9.90 14.61
N ALA A 97 11.34 9.06 14.02
CA ALA A 97 10.54 8.08 14.74
C ALA A 97 10.47 6.78 13.93
N THR A 98 10.40 5.64 14.61
CA THR A 98 10.28 4.31 13.97
C THR A 98 9.10 3.53 14.55
N ALA A 99 8.38 2.81 13.71
CA ALA A 99 7.31 1.90 14.10
C ALA A 99 7.40 0.61 13.28
N ILE A 100 6.95 -0.50 13.85
CA ILE A 100 6.94 -1.81 13.19
C ILE A 100 5.49 -2.22 12.98
N LYS A 101 5.10 -2.51 11.73
CA LYS A 101 3.80 -3.06 11.36
C LYS A 101 4.01 -4.50 10.88
N THR A 102 3.42 -5.47 11.58
CA THR A 102 3.41 -6.86 11.14
C THR A 102 2.22 -7.11 10.21
N TRP A 103 2.47 -7.82 9.12
CA TRP A 103 1.43 -8.26 8.19
C TRP A 103 1.20 -9.75 8.45
N LYS A 104 0.00 -10.12 8.89
CA LYS A 104 -0.31 -11.51 9.25
C LYS A 104 -0.74 -12.36 8.05
N ASP A 105 -1.09 -11.74 6.93
CA ASP A 105 -1.86 -12.41 5.87
C ASP A 105 -1.02 -12.87 4.66
N PHE A 106 0.29 -12.62 4.64
CA PHE A 106 1.15 -13.08 3.54
C PHE A 106 1.78 -14.43 3.88
N ASP A 107 0.95 -15.47 3.90
CA ASP A 107 1.41 -16.84 4.08
C ASP A 107 1.79 -17.47 2.73
N LEU A 108 3.07 -17.40 2.39
CA LEU A 108 3.63 -18.07 1.22
C LEU A 108 3.65 -19.60 1.34
N THR A 109 3.35 -20.18 2.52
CA THR A 109 3.30 -21.63 2.67
C THR A 109 2.14 -22.25 1.92
N ALA A 110 1.06 -21.50 1.64
CA ALA A 110 -0.04 -21.94 0.79
C ALA A 110 0.34 -22.09 -0.70
N LEU A 111 1.45 -21.46 -1.15
CA LEU A 111 2.00 -21.62 -2.51
C LEU A 111 2.92 -22.84 -2.62
N ARG A 112 3.36 -23.41 -1.50
CA ARG A 112 4.06 -24.69 -1.48
C ARG A 112 2.99 -25.77 -1.45
N GLY A 113 2.59 -26.22 -2.64
CA GLY A 113 1.63 -27.31 -2.80
C GLY A 113 1.90 -28.43 -1.82
N GLN A 114 0.82 -28.98 -1.24
CA GLN A 114 0.90 -30.09 -0.29
C GLN A 114 1.85 -31.18 -0.83
N PRO A 115 2.82 -31.68 -0.03
CA PRO A 115 3.48 -32.92 -0.39
C PRO A 115 2.40 -33.99 -0.54
N ALA A 116 2.53 -34.84 -1.57
CA ALA A 116 1.60 -35.92 -1.84
C ALA A 116 1.32 -36.70 -0.55
N ARG A 117 0.04 -36.76 -0.16
CA ARG A 117 -0.42 -37.58 0.96
C ARG A 117 -0.14 -39.04 0.58
N GLU A 118 0.84 -39.66 1.22
CA GLU A 118 0.94 -41.12 1.21
C GLU A 118 -0.31 -41.66 1.93
N GLU A 119 -1.15 -42.39 1.18
CA GLU A 119 -2.26 -43.17 1.72
C GLU A 119 -1.67 -44.26 2.62
N ASN A 120 -1.71 -44.05 3.93
CA ASN A 120 -1.69 -45.17 4.86
C ASN A 120 -3.14 -45.64 5.03
N GLU A 121 -3.45 -46.79 4.44
CA GLU A 121 -4.66 -47.56 4.73
C GLU A 121 -4.61 -48.01 6.21
N GLU A 122 -5.21 -47.23 7.09
CA GLU A 122 -5.57 -47.70 8.44
C GLU A 122 -6.79 -48.62 8.32
N ASN A 123 -6.53 -49.92 8.36
CA ASN A 123 -7.56 -50.95 8.57
C ASN A 123 -8.27 -50.69 9.91
N ASN A 124 -9.57 -50.46 9.80
CA ASN A 124 -10.48 -50.20 10.90
C ASN A 124 -11.04 -51.54 11.42
N GLU A 125 -10.60 -52.02 12.58
CA GLU A 125 -11.36 -53.01 13.36
C GLU A 125 -11.77 -52.38 14.70
N THR A 126 -13.01 -51.91 14.73
CA THR A 126 -13.83 -51.75 15.93
C THR A 126 -14.06 -53.10 16.59
N VAL A 127 -13.74 -53.23 17.88
CA VAL A 127 -14.52 -54.06 18.80
C VAL A 127 -14.62 -53.32 20.15
N GLU A 128 -15.86 -52.95 20.49
CA GLU A 128 -16.26 -52.60 21.85
C GLU A 128 -16.29 -53.86 22.73
N GLU A 129 -15.97 -53.68 24.01
CA GLU A 129 -15.98 -54.61 25.17
C GLU A 129 -14.68 -55.38 25.48
#